data_AF-H8XVK2-F1
#
_entry.id   AF-H8XVK2-F1
#
_cell.length_a   1.000
_cell.length_b   1.000
_cell.length_c   1.000
_cell.angle_alpha   90.00
_cell.angle_beta   90.00
_cell.angle_gamma   90.00
#
_symmetry.space_group_name_H-M   'P 1'
#
loop_
_entity.id
_entity.type
_entity.pdbx_description
1 polymer ?
#
loop_
_entity_poly.entity_id
_entity_poly.type
_entity_poly.pdbx_seq_one_letter_code
_entity_poly.pdbx_strand_id
1 'polypeptide(L)'
;MQLSVIILNYNVRYFLEQCVLSVQKALEHIEGEIIVVDNASTDESCEMMKQKFPEIKLIRNSENVGFPKGNNIGVAHASGEYICILNPDTVVAEDTFEKLFNFCHSELVSESNTGIIGCKLIDGTGQFLPECKRGVPTPWVAFTKIFGLYKLFPRLKWFNQYYAQHIAENENGEVAILVGAFMFMKRDLYLQVGGFDENCFMYSDDIDLSYMVQQLGKKNYYFAETTVIHYKGESTVRDATYRKRFQEAMQFFYGKHFKKSVLFDYIMRFGSFVFSFFKKSQQQNRVVLVDEFVVFTKNSDLKFEALEEKKCTYLSDFNLFDSDSKKNREVIFDTSTFSFKEITSFMQSKANQKCTFKNYLANSNYGIGSNHANDRGEVKILK
;
A
#
# COMPACT_ATOMS: atom_id res chain seq x y z
N MET A 1 4.08 -22.75 11.23
CA MET A 1 3.92 -21.32 10.87
C MET A 1 3.95 -21.17 9.36
N GLN A 2 2.85 -20.77 8.74
CA GLN A 2 2.71 -20.59 7.29
C GLN A 2 3.13 -19.19 6.83
N LEU A 3 2.76 -18.14 7.57
CA LEU A 3 2.98 -16.74 7.16
C LEU A 3 3.50 -15.87 8.30
N SER A 4 4.52 -15.05 8.03
CA SER A 4 4.87 -13.90 8.87
C SER A 4 4.56 -12.59 8.13
N VAL A 5 3.68 -11.76 8.68
CA VAL A 5 3.39 -10.43 8.15
C VAL A 5 4.29 -9.41 8.85
N ILE A 6 5.11 -8.71 8.07
CA ILE A 6 6.12 -7.76 8.55
C ILE A 6 5.63 -6.35 8.26
N ILE A 7 5.42 -5.57 9.32
CA ILE A 7 4.91 -4.21 9.23
C ILE A 7 5.94 -3.25 9.81
N LEU A 8 6.51 -2.40 8.95
CA LEU A 8 7.43 -1.35 9.38
C LEU A 8 6.67 -0.05 9.66
N ASN A 9 6.60 0.37 10.92
CA ASN A 9 5.90 1.56 11.37
C ASN A 9 6.82 2.79 11.54
N TYR A 10 6.31 3.96 11.14
CA TYR A 10 6.89 5.26 11.50
C TYR A 10 5.82 6.35 11.55
N ASN A 11 5.47 6.80 12.77
CA ASN A 11 4.57 7.93 13.04
C ASN A 11 3.18 7.85 12.38
N VAL A 12 2.54 6.68 12.37
CA VAL A 12 1.22 6.47 11.75
C VAL A 12 0.28 5.63 12.63
N ARG A 13 0.27 5.88 13.94
CA ARG A 13 -0.51 5.17 14.96
C ARG A 13 -1.90 4.69 14.50
N TYR A 14 -2.74 5.59 14.00
CA TYR A 14 -4.14 5.28 13.68
C TYR A 14 -4.29 4.32 12.50
N PHE A 15 -3.41 4.46 11.50
CA PHE A 15 -3.35 3.58 10.35
C PHE A 15 -2.75 2.22 10.71
N LEU A 16 -1.69 2.20 11.52
CA LEU A 16 -1.10 0.97 12.04
C LEU A 16 -2.14 0.12 12.76
N GLU A 17 -2.97 0.73 13.62
CA GLU A 17 -4.03 0.01 14.34
C GLU A 17 -5.01 -0.67 13.37
N GLN A 18 -5.48 0.06 12.36
CA GLN A 18 -6.36 -0.50 11.34
C GLN A 18 -5.70 -1.62 10.54
N CYS A 19 -4.44 -1.42 10.15
CA CYS A 19 -3.65 -2.39 9.39
C CYS A 19 -3.54 -3.70 10.18
N VAL A 20 -3.12 -3.64 11.44
CA VAL A 20 -3.01 -4.78 12.34
C VAL A 20 -4.36 -5.51 12.48
N LEU A 21 -5.46 -4.79 12.72
CA LEU A 21 -6.79 -5.40 12.81
C LEU A 21 -7.20 -6.12 11.52
N SER A 22 -6.90 -5.53 10.36
CA SER A 22 -7.20 -6.17 9.07
C SER A 22 -6.39 -7.45 8.85
N VAL A 23 -5.12 -7.45 9.26
CA VAL A 23 -4.24 -8.61 9.18
C VAL A 23 -4.68 -9.70 10.16
N GLN A 24 -5.06 -9.37 11.40
CA GLN A 24 -5.58 -10.34 12.36
C GLN A 24 -6.81 -11.08 11.80
N LYS A 25 -7.77 -10.34 11.20
CA LYS A 25 -8.92 -10.95 10.54
C LYS A 25 -8.52 -11.83 9.34
N ALA A 26 -7.59 -11.36 8.52
CA ALA A 26 -7.09 -12.13 7.36
C ALA A 26 -6.27 -13.37 7.74
N LEU A 27 -5.83 -13.48 9.00
CA LEU A 27 -5.10 -14.63 9.54
C LEU A 27 -5.97 -15.59 10.35
N GLU A 28 -7.28 -15.36 10.51
CA GLU A 28 -8.15 -16.15 11.40
C GLU A 28 -8.11 -17.68 11.12
N HIS A 29 -7.83 -18.07 9.88
CA HIS A 29 -7.74 -19.48 9.45
C HIS A 29 -6.36 -19.87 8.91
N ILE A 30 -5.34 -19.06 9.17
CA ILE A 30 -3.97 -19.25 8.70
C ILE A 30 -3.05 -19.28 9.91
N GLU A 31 -2.17 -20.27 9.99
CA GLU A 31 -1.15 -20.29 11.05
C GLU A 31 -0.13 -19.18 10.75
N GLY A 32 -0.38 -17.97 11.25
CA GLY A 32 0.43 -16.79 10.96
C GLY A 32 0.85 -15.99 12.19
N GLU A 33 1.88 -15.17 12.01
CA GLU A 33 2.33 -14.19 13.00
C GLU A 33 2.40 -12.79 12.40
N ILE A 34 2.23 -11.78 13.26
CA ILE A 34 2.41 -10.37 12.91
C ILE A 34 3.66 -9.88 13.64
N ILE A 35 4.57 -9.24 12.92
CA ILE A 35 5.77 -8.62 13.45
C ILE A 35 5.74 -7.15 13.08
N VAL A 36 5.64 -6.29 14.09
CA VAL A 36 5.70 -4.84 13.92
C VAL A 36 7.08 -4.34 14.31
N VAL A 37 7.75 -3.67 13.39
CA VAL A 37 9.02 -2.97 13.65
C VAL A 37 8.72 -1.47 13.72
N ASP A 38 9.00 -0.82 14.84
CA ASP A 38 8.86 0.61 15.00
C ASP A 38 10.21 1.32 14.74
N ASN A 39 10.23 2.24 13.76
CA ASN A 39 11.41 3.00 13.35
C ASN A 39 11.58 4.29 14.17
N ALA A 40 11.57 4.17 15.50
CA ALA A 40 11.67 5.28 16.45
C ALA A 40 10.56 6.33 16.27
N SER A 41 9.30 5.86 16.28
CA SER A 41 8.16 6.76 16.26
C SER A 41 8.09 7.61 17.53
N THR A 42 7.67 8.86 17.35
CA THR A 42 7.44 9.84 18.41
C THR A 42 5.96 10.03 18.74
N ASP A 43 5.06 9.40 17.99
CA ASP A 43 3.64 9.32 18.28
C ASP A 43 3.32 8.18 19.27
N GLU A 44 2.04 7.96 19.56
CA GLU A 44 1.63 6.90 20.49
C GLU A 44 1.52 5.51 19.81
N SER A 45 2.17 5.27 18.67
CA SER A 45 2.15 3.96 17.99
C SER A 45 2.61 2.81 18.90
N CYS A 46 3.76 2.99 19.56
CA CYS A 46 4.33 1.96 20.44
C CYS A 46 3.44 1.66 21.65
N GLU A 47 2.85 2.69 22.27
CA GLU A 47 1.97 2.51 23.42
C GLU A 47 0.63 1.90 23.01
N MET A 48 0.10 2.31 21.86
CA MET A 48 -1.09 1.69 21.25
C MET A 48 -0.87 0.19 21.02
N MET A 49 0.26 -0.20 20.43
CA MET A 49 0.60 -1.61 20.21
C MET A 49 0.65 -2.40 21.52
N LYS A 50 1.32 -1.89 22.55
CA LYS A 50 1.39 -2.57 23.86
C LYS A 50 0.03 -2.73 24.53
N GLN A 51 -0.84 -1.72 24.41
CA GLN A 51 -2.14 -1.71 25.09
C GLN A 51 -3.17 -2.59 24.37
N LYS A 52 -3.18 -2.56 23.05
CA LYS A 52 -4.25 -3.19 22.24
C LYS A 52 -3.86 -4.52 21.61
N PHE A 53 -2.57 -4.73 21.36
CA PHE A 53 -2.03 -5.92 20.70
C PHE A 53 -0.81 -6.47 21.46
N PRO A 54 -0.92 -6.72 22.79
CA PRO A 54 0.21 -7.19 23.60
C PRO A 54 0.81 -8.53 23.14
N GLU A 55 0.05 -9.33 22.41
CA GLU A 55 0.46 -10.60 21.83
C GLU A 55 1.29 -10.46 20.55
N ILE A 56 1.25 -9.30 19.89
CA ILE A 56 1.99 -9.05 18.65
C ILE A 56 3.45 -8.69 18.96
N LYS A 57 4.37 -9.30 18.21
CA LYS A 57 5.81 -9.03 18.37
C LYS A 57 6.13 -7.59 17.92
N LEU A 58 6.40 -6.71 18.87
CA LEU A 58 6.84 -5.33 18.63
C LEU A 58 8.36 -5.21 18.83
N ILE A 59 9.09 -4.85 17.78
CA ILE A 59 10.53 -4.56 17.81
C ILE A 59 10.70 -3.04 17.71
N ARG A 60 11.41 -2.42 18.65
CA ARG A 60 11.58 -0.96 18.70
C ARG A 60 13.01 -0.58 18.37
N ASN A 61 13.20 0.12 17.26
CA ASN A 61 14.49 0.70 16.91
C ASN A 61 14.72 2.00 17.69
N SER A 62 15.99 2.29 18.01
CA SER A 62 16.37 3.53 18.69
C SER A 62 16.43 4.74 17.75
N GLU A 63 16.49 4.50 16.44
CA GLU A 63 16.51 5.52 15.40
C GLU A 63 15.72 5.05 14.17
N ASN A 64 15.40 5.98 13.27
CA ASN A 64 14.80 5.64 11.99
C ASN A 64 15.88 5.14 11.02
N VAL A 65 15.98 3.82 10.89
CA VAL A 65 16.98 3.13 10.07
C VAL A 65 16.61 3.03 8.58
N GLY A 66 15.49 3.63 8.15
CA GLY A 66 15.00 3.52 6.78
C GLY A 66 14.16 2.27 6.52
N PHE A 67 13.60 2.20 5.31
CA PHE A 67 12.67 1.14 4.91
C PHE A 67 13.35 -0.23 4.74
N PRO A 68 14.48 -0.35 4.01
CA PRO A 68 15.19 -1.62 3.86
C PRO A 68 15.58 -2.28 5.16
N LYS A 69 16.39 -1.58 5.97
CA LYS A 69 16.93 -2.11 7.21
C LYS A 69 15.83 -2.42 8.24
N GLY A 70 14.80 -1.56 8.32
CA GLY A 70 13.66 -1.79 9.20
C GLY A 70 12.91 -3.09 8.87
N ASN A 71 12.63 -3.34 7.58
CA ASN A 71 12.00 -4.59 7.15
C ASN A 71 12.90 -5.80 7.32
N ASN A 72 14.20 -5.71 7.02
CA ASN A 72 15.16 -6.78 7.25
C ASN A 72 15.20 -7.21 8.74
N ILE A 73 15.16 -6.25 9.67
CA ILE A 73 15.06 -6.53 11.11
C ILE A 73 13.81 -7.35 11.43
N GLY A 74 12.67 -7.01 10.84
CA GLY A 74 11.42 -7.75 11.01
C GLY A 74 11.52 -9.18 10.46
N VAL A 75 12.03 -9.33 9.23
CA VAL A 75 12.20 -10.64 8.58
C VAL A 75 13.17 -11.54 9.35
N ALA A 76 14.21 -10.98 9.98
CA ALA A 76 15.13 -11.75 10.81
C ALA A 76 14.44 -12.44 12.01
N HIS A 77 13.28 -11.94 12.44
CA HIS A 77 12.48 -12.52 13.52
C HIS A 77 11.29 -13.36 13.04
N ALA A 78 11.14 -13.50 11.71
CA ALA A 78 10.05 -14.23 11.06
C ALA A 78 10.31 -15.74 11.02
N SER A 79 9.27 -16.52 11.28
CA SER A 79 9.28 -17.99 11.28
C SER A 79 8.37 -18.63 10.23
N GLY A 80 7.56 -17.84 9.53
CA GLY A 80 6.67 -18.32 8.47
C GLY A 80 7.43 -18.81 7.24
N GLU A 81 6.90 -19.85 6.59
CA GLU A 81 7.38 -20.30 5.27
C GLU A 81 7.32 -19.17 4.23
N TYR A 82 6.23 -18.40 4.27
CA TYR A 82 6.04 -17.18 3.50
C TYR A 82 6.19 -15.95 4.40
N ILE A 83 6.61 -14.84 3.77
CA ILE A 83 6.57 -13.51 4.37
C ILE A 83 5.69 -12.59 3.53
N CYS A 84 5.04 -11.64 4.20
CA CYS A 84 4.39 -10.51 3.56
C CYS A 84 5.00 -9.21 4.12
N ILE A 85 5.72 -8.47 3.28
CA ILE A 85 6.09 -7.08 3.59
C ILE A 85 4.86 -6.22 3.36
N LEU A 86 4.42 -5.50 4.39
CA LEU A 86 3.18 -4.75 4.37
C LEU A 86 3.39 -3.36 4.98
N ASN A 87 2.94 -2.32 4.27
CA ASN A 87 2.97 -0.97 4.81
C ASN A 87 1.93 -0.80 5.94
N PRO A 88 2.21 0.05 6.95
CA PRO A 88 1.31 0.28 8.09
C PRO A 88 0.06 1.10 7.71
N ASP A 89 0.03 1.73 6.55
CA ASP A 89 -1.11 2.47 5.99
C ASP A 89 -1.87 1.64 4.95
N THR A 90 -2.04 0.34 5.22
CA THR A 90 -2.78 -0.59 4.37
C THR A 90 -3.93 -1.28 5.08
N VAL A 91 -4.88 -1.83 4.30
CA VAL A 91 -5.97 -2.69 4.77
C VAL A 91 -6.09 -3.88 3.82
N VAL A 92 -5.93 -5.09 4.37
CA VAL A 92 -6.12 -6.33 3.62
C VAL A 92 -7.55 -6.85 3.80
N ALA A 93 -8.06 -7.57 2.79
CA ALA A 93 -9.33 -8.27 2.89
C ALA A 93 -9.13 -9.59 3.66
N GLU A 94 -10.19 -10.09 4.27
CA GLU A 94 -10.17 -11.32 5.06
C GLU A 94 -9.68 -12.54 4.27
N ASP A 95 -9.95 -12.57 2.96
CA ASP A 95 -9.54 -13.67 2.06
C ASP A 95 -8.22 -13.41 1.30
N THR A 96 -7.50 -12.33 1.61
CA THR A 96 -6.29 -11.92 0.87
C THR A 96 -5.21 -13.00 0.88
N PHE A 97 -4.83 -13.51 2.05
CA PHE A 97 -3.74 -14.47 2.16
C PHE A 97 -4.13 -15.88 1.68
N GLU A 98 -5.38 -16.30 1.92
CA GLU A 98 -5.91 -17.57 1.38
C GLU A 98 -5.83 -17.60 -0.14
N LYS A 99 -6.28 -16.53 -0.80
CA LYS A 99 -6.19 -16.41 -2.27
C LYS A 99 -4.76 -16.44 -2.78
N LEU A 100 -3.82 -15.83 -2.06
CA LEU A 100 -2.40 -15.84 -2.43
C LEU A 100 -1.79 -17.24 -2.30
N PHE A 101 -2.12 -17.98 -1.24
CA PHE A 101 -1.71 -19.38 -1.12
C PHE A 101 -2.29 -20.23 -2.26
N ASN A 102 -3.58 -20.09 -2.56
CA ASN A 102 -4.21 -20.80 -3.67
C ASN A 102 -3.54 -20.46 -5.01
N PHE A 103 -3.17 -19.19 -5.23
CA PHE A 103 -2.46 -18.75 -6.42
C PHE A 103 -1.06 -19.38 -6.52
N CYS A 104 -0.32 -19.48 -5.42
CA CYS A 104 0.99 -20.16 -5.39
C CYS A 104 0.94 -21.64 -5.78
N HIS A 105 -0.19 -22.31 -5.56
CA HIS A 105 -0.40 -23.73 -5.91
C HIS A 105 -1.18 -23.92 -7.22
N SER A 106 -1.50 -22.84 -7.93
CA SER A 106 -2.26 -22.90 -9.18
C SER A 106 -1.38 -23.27 -10.38
N GLU A 107 -1.98 -23.80 -11.43
CA GLU A 107 -1.27 -24.13 -12.68
C GLU A 107 -0.70 -22.90 -13.42
N LEU A 108 -1.15 -21.68 -13.06
CA LEU A 108 -0.68 -20.43 -13.64
C LEU A 108 0.73 -20.05 -13.17
N VAL A 109 1.19 -20.66 -12.08
CA VAL A 109 2.45 -20.33 -11.44
C VAL A 109 3.24 -21.60 -11.17
N SER A 110 4.48 -21.64 -11.64
CA SER A 110 5.39 -22.73 -11.27
C SER A 110 6.00 -22.38 -9.92
N GLU A 111 5.72 -23.20 -8.90
CA GLU A 111 6.20 -23.00 -7.53
C GLU A 111 7.73 -22.80 -7.44
N SER A 112 8.48 -23.51 -8.29
CA SER A 112 9.94 -23.41 -8.36
C SER A 112 10.44 -22.11 -9.00
N ASN A 113 9.59 -21.38 -9.72
CA ASN A 113 9.91 -20.14 -10.41
C ASN A 113 9.19 -18.91 -9.84
N THR A 114 8.28 -19.08 -8.87
CA THR A 114 7.58 -17.98 -8.22
C THR A 114 8.56 -17.05 -7.50
N GLY A 115 8.51 -15.78 -7.88
CA GLY A 115 9.19 -14.68 -7.22
C GLY A 115 8.26 -13.98 -6.22
N ILE A 116 8.16 -12.67 -6.34
CA ILE A 116 7.32 -11.82 -5.51
C ILE A 116 5.92 -11.75 -6.10
N ILE A 117 4.90 -11.85 -5.26
CA ILE A 117 3.50 -11.62 -5.62
C ILE A 117 3.03 -10.32 -4.96
N GLY A 118 2.50 -9.41 -5.77
CA GLY A 118 1.86 -8.18 -5.30
C GLY A 118 0.41 -8.14 -5.75
N CYS A 119 -0.41 -7.38 -5.04
CA CYS A 119 -1.86 -7.37 -5.26
C CYS A 119 -2.35 -6.11 -5.97
N LYS A 120 -3.61 -6.15 -6.41
CA LYS A 120 -4.36 -4.94 -6.75
C LYS A 120 -4.38 -4.00 -5.56
N LEU A 121 -3.96 -2.75 -5.79
CA LEU A 121 -4.02 -1.71 -4.78
C LEU A 121 -5.04 -0.65 -5.18
N ILE A 122 -5.76 -0.13 -4.20
CA ILE A 122 -6.59 1.06 -4.33
C ILE A 122 -6.21 2.09 -3.26
N ASP A 123 -6.50 3.36 -3.50
CA ASP A 123 -6.35 4.40 -2.47
C ASP A 123 -7.56 4.48 -1.52
N GLY A 124 -7.49 5.38 -0.54
CA GLY A 124 -8.60 5.64 0.38
C GLY A 124 -9.89 6.17 -0.26
N THR A 125 -9.88 6.49 -1.55
CA THR A 125 -11.05 6.90 -2.35
C THR A 125 -11.60 5.77 -3.21
N GLY A 126 -11.01 4.57 -3.15
CA GLY A 126 -11.41 3.41 -3.94
C GLY A 126 -10.81 3.38 -5.35
N GLN A 127 -9.96 4.33 -5.71
CA GLN A 127 -9.36 4.42 -7.05
C GLN A 127 -8.16 3.50 -7.19
N PHE A 128 -8.02 2.85 -8.35
CA PHE A 128 -6.91 1.96 -8.65
C PHE A 128 -5.55 2.67 -8.64
N LEU A 129 -4.55 2.04 -8.02
CA LEU A 129 -3.17 2.53 -7.94
C LEU A 129 -2.28 1.79 -8.96
N PRO A 130 -2.04 2.33 -10.17
CA PRO A 130 -1.27 1.64 -11.20
C PRO A 130 0.20 1.41 -10.82
N GLU A 131 0.74 2.12 -9.82
CA GLU A 131 2.07 1.88 -9.26
C GLU A 131 2.25 0.51 -8.58
N CYS A 132 1.16 -0.22 -8.30
CA CYS A 132 1.21 -1.58 -7.78
C CYS A 132 1.93 -2.56 -8.71
N LYS A 133 2.03 -2.22 -10.01
CA LYS A 133 2.75 -2.98 -11.03
C LYS A 133 3.54 -2.09 -11.96
N ARG A 134 4.83 -2.38 -12.13
CA ARG A 134 5.75 -1.53 -12.89
C ARG A 134 6.69 -2.36 -13.78
N GLY A 135 7.20 -1.71 -14.80
CA GLY A 135 8.36 -2.19 -15.58
C GLY A 135 9.67 -1.85 -14.87
N VAL A 136 10.77 -2.49 -15.28
CA VAL A 136 12.11 -2.07 -14.85
C VAL A 136 12.30 -0.61 -15.29
N PRO A 137 12.71 0.31 -14.40
CA PRO A 137 12.86 1.71 -14.74
C PRO A 137 14.14 1.93 -15.55
N THR A 138 14.25 1.35 -16.74
CA THR A 138 15.35 1.66 -17.67
C THR A 138 15.31 3.14 -18.07
N PRO A 139 16.41 3.74 -18.53
CA PRO A 139 16.40 5.15 -18.96
C PRO A 139 15.32 5.47 -20.00
N TRP A 140 15.01 4.54 -20.91
CA TRP A 140 13.89 4.70 -21.84
C TRP A 140 12.54 4.74 -21.12
N VAL A 141 12.29 3.82 -20.18
CA VAL A 141 11.04 3.78 -19.40
C VAL A 141 10.88 5.03 -18.51
N ALA A 142 11.97 5.54 -17.94
CA ALA A 142 11.96 6.80 -17.21
C ALA A 142 11.64 7.99 -18.14
N PHE A 143 12.21 8.02 -19.34
CA PHE A 143 11.91 9.02 -20.37
C PHE A 143 10.43 9.01 -20.75
N THR A 144 9.85 7.84 -21.08
CA THR A 144 8.43 7.76 -21.46
C THR A 144 7.49 8.25 -20.34
N LYS A 145 7.87 8.05 -19.07
CA LYS A 145 7.15 8.59 -17.92
C LYS A 145 7.23 10.12 -17.84
N ILE A 146 8.44 10.69 -17.90
CA ILE A 146 8.67 12.13 -17.76
C ILE A 146 7.90 12.91 -18.84
N PHE A 147 7.91 12.42 -20.08
CA PHE A 147 7.25 13.06 -21.21
C PHE A 147 5.78 12.63 -21.40
N GLY A 148 5.23 11.81 -20.50
CA GLY A 148 3.83 11.36 -20.57
C GLY A 148 3.50 10.43 -21.75
N LEU A 149 4.51 9.94 -22.48
CA LEU A 149 4.34 9.11 -23.68
C LEU A 149 3.62 7.79 -23.40
N TYR A 150 3.77 7.25 -22.19
CA TYR A 150 3.03 6.06 -21.76
C TYR A 150 1.50 6.26 -21.74
N LYS A 151 1.02 7.51 -21.57
CA LYS A 151 -0.41 7.84 -21.65
C LYS A 151 -0.89 8.00 -23.08
N LEU A 152 -0.03 8.53 -23.96
CA LEU A 152 -0.35 8.78 -25.36
C LEU A 152 -0.36 7.50 -26.19
N PHE A 153 0.55 6.56 -25.88
CA PHE A 153 0.72 5.31 -26.63
C PHE A 153 0.61 4.06 -25.73
N PRO A 154 -0.48 3.88 -24.96
CA PRO A 154 -0.58 2.85 -23.93
C PRO A 154 -0.65 1.42 -24.48
N ARG A 155 -0.96 1.25 -25.78
CA ARG A 155 -1.02 -0.06 -26.45
C ARG A 155 0.31 -0.50 -27.05
N LEU A 156 1.29 0.40 -27.14
CA LEU A 156 2.58 0.10 -27.74
C LEU A 156 3.55 -0.39 -26.65
N LYS A 157 4.09 -1.61 -26.83
CA LYS A 157 5.01 -2.28 -25.89
C LYS A 157 6.23 -1.42 -25.50
N TRP A 158 6.64 -0.50 -26.37
CA TRP A 158 7.77 0.39 -26.13
C TRP A 158 7.45 1.54 -25.17
N PHE A 159 6.18 1.91 -25.01
CA PHE A 159 5.76 3.05 -24.19
C PHE A 159 5.01 2.64 -22.93
N ASN A 160 4.45 1.44 -22.92
CA ASN A 160 3.49 1.01 -21.90
C ASN A 160 4.11 0.37 -20.65
N GLN A 161 5.45 0.32 -20.59
CA GLN A 161 6.17 -0.46 -19.58
C GLN A 161 6.12 0.15 -18.18
N TYR A 162 6.06 1.48 -18.04
CA TYR A 162 6.19 2.13 -16.72
C TYR A 162 5.20 1.59 -15.68
N TYR A 163 3.93 1.42 -16.06
CA TYR A 163 2.88 0.81 -15.22
C TYR A 163 2.45 -0.59 -15.69
N ALA A 164 3.33 -1.28 -16.42
CA ALA A 164 3.06 -2.61 -16.98
C ALA A 164 1.67 -2.70 -17.64
N GLN A 165 1.32 -1.75 -18.52
CA GLN A 165 -0.04 -1.64 -19.06
C GLN A 165 -0.38 -2.74 -20.07
N HIS A 166 0.53 -3.69 -20.30
CA HIS A 166 0.23 -4.95 -20.98
C HIS A 166 -0.67 -5.87 -20.16
N ILE A 167 -0.81 -5.62 -18.86
CA ILE A 167 -1.75 -6.31 -17.97
C ILE A 167 -2.85 -5.32 -17.57
N ALA A 168 -4.11 -5.73 -17.67
CA ALA A 168 -5.22 -4.91 -17.23
C ALA A 168 -5.28 -4.78 -15.69
N GLU A 169 -6.19 -3.94 -15.19
CA GLU A 169 -6.40 -3.77 -13.74
C GLU A 169 -6.87 -5.05 -13.06
N ASN A 170 -7.79 -5.79 -13.70
CA ASN A 170 -8.43 -6.99 -13.15
C ASN A 170 -7.90 -8.28 -13.80
N GLU A 171 -6.62 -8.28 -14.20
CA GLU A 171 -5.97 -9.39 -14.87
C GLU A 171 -4.71 -9.78 -14.10
N ASN A 172 -4.53 -11.07 -13.83
CA ASN A 172 -3.30 -11.59 -13.25
C ASN A 172 -2.19 -11.62 -14.31
N GLY A 173 -0.94 -11.39 -13.94
CA GLY A 173 0.15 -11.63 -14.89
C GLY A 173 1.55 -11.27 -14.40
N GLU A 174 2.53 -11.66 -15.22
CA GLU A 174 3.94 -11.45 -14.94
C GLU A 174 4.33 -9.96 -15.09
N VAL A 175 4.94 -9.42 -14.04
CA VAL A 175 5.39 -8.03 -13.98
C VAL A 175 6.84 -7.99 -13.57
N ALA A 176 7.53 -6.91 -13.90
CA ALA A 176 8.92 -6.78 -13.51
C ALA A 176 9.01 -6.35 -12.03
N ILE A 177 8.36 -5.25 -11.69
CA ILE A 177 8.54 -4.57 -10.42
C ILE A 177 7.21 -4.46 -9.68
N LEU A 178 7.24 -4.82 -8.41
CA LEU A 178 6.14 -4.66 -7.46
C LEU A 178 6.50 -3.59 -6.41
N VAL A 179 5.50 -3.07 -5.72
CA VAL A 179 5.66 -1.99 -4.74
C VAL A 179 5.81 -2.52 -3.33
N GLY A 180 6.67 -1.87 -2.53
CA GLY A 180 6.90 -2.21 -1.12
C GLY A 180 5.69 -2.09 -0.19
N ALA A 181 4.57 -1.54 -0.68
CA ALA A 181 3.33 -1.47 0.08
C ALA A 181 2.71 -2.83 0.37
N PHE A 182 2.93 -3.81 -0.54
CA PHE A 182 2.49 -5.19 -0.38
C PHE A 182 3.40 -6.11 -1.21
N MET A 183 4.17 -6.97 -0.56
CA MET A 183 5.03 -7.96 -1.23
C MET A 183 4.95 -9.30 -0.51
N PHE A 184 4.31 -10.29 -1.13
CA PHE A 184 4.20 -11.65 -0.63
C PHE A 184 5.20 -12.56 -1.35
N MET A 185 6.00 -13.33 -0.61
CA MET A 185 6.97 -14.26 -1.19
C MET A 185 7.41 -15.33 -0.20
N LYS A 186 8.07 -16.40 -0.69
CA LYS A 186 8.74 -17.37 0.18
C LYS A 186 9.86 -16.69 0.97
N ARG A 187 9.95 -16.97 2.27
CA ARG A 187 11.01 -16.46 3.15
C ARG A 187 12.39 -16.85 2.64
N ASP A 188 12.55 -18.10 2.22
CA ASP A 188 13.83 -18.61 1.71
C ASP A 188 14.30 -17.86 0.46
N LEU A 189 13.38 -17.44 -0.42
CA LEU A 189 13.72 -16.61 -1.57
C LEU A 189 14.24 -15.23 -1.13
N TYR A 190 13.58 -14.62 -0.14
CA TYR A 190 14.00 -13.33 0.42
C TYR A 190 15.42 -13.42 1.02
N LEU A 191 15.71 -14.49 1.76
CA LEU A 191 17.04 -14.73 2.32
C LEU A 191 18.08 -15.02 1.23
N GLN A 192 17.72 -15.81 0.22
CA GLN A 192 18.60 -16.16 -0.90
C GLN A 192 19.03 -14.93 -1.71
N VAL A 193 18.12 -13.97 -1.92
CA VAL A 193 18.43 -12.73 -2.64
C VAL A 193 19.17 -11.69 -1.79
N GLY A 194 19.29 -11.93 -0.48
CA GLY A 194 19.96 -11.04 0.47
C GLY A 194 19.06 -9.98 1.10
N GLY A 195 17.73 -10.11 0.98
CA GLY A 195 16.75 -9.17 1.50
C GLY A 195 16.77 -7.80 0.80
N PHE A 196 16.23 -6.77 1.45
CA PHE A 196 16.37 -5.41 0.95
C PHE A 196 17.80 -4.90 1.13
N ASP A 197 18.31 -4.14 0.16
CA ASP A 197 19.63 -3.53 0.25
C ASP A 197 19.65 -2.34 1.23
N GLU A 198 20.33 -2.52 2.36
CA GLU A 198 20.41 -1.52 3.44
C GLU A 198 21.24 -0.28 3.09
N ASN A 199 21.94 -0.28 1.95
CA ASN A 199 22.61 0.93 1.44
C ASN A 199 21.63 1.95 0.83
N CYS A 200 20.36 1.58 0.68
CA CYS A 200 19.28 2.50 0.34
C CYS A 200 18.43 2.82 1.58
N PHE A 201 18.08 4.09 1.77
CA PHE A 201 17.18 4.48 2.86
C PHE A 201 15.70 4.23 2.52
N MET A 202 15.26 4.56 1.29
CA MET A 202 13.86 4.44 0.83
C MET A 202 13.72 4.77 -0.67
N TYR A 203 12.66 4.30 -1.32
CA TYR A 203 12.14 4.67 -2.67
C TYR A 203 12.76 3.96 -3.87
N SER A 204 13.78 3.14 -3.69
CA SER A 204 14.26 2.19 -4.71
C SER A 204 14.34 0.77 -4.22
N ASP A 205 14.02 0.54 -2.95
CA ASP A 205 14.10 -0.74 -2.25
C ASP A 205 13.23 -1.82 -2.91
N ASP A 206 11.96 -1.50 -3.18
CA ASP A 206 11.01 -2.35 -3.89
C ASP A 206 11.44 -2.69 -5.32
N ILE A 207 11.99 -1.71 -6.05
CA ILE A 207 12.54 -1.87 -7.39
C ILE A 207 13.76 -2.79 -7.35
N ASP A 208 14.69 -2.54 -6.42
CA ASP A 208 15.93 -3.30 -6.28
C ASP A 208 15.65 -4.77 -5.96
N LEU A 209 14.83 -5.04 -4.94
CA LEU A 209 14.45 -6.39 -4.55
C LEU A 209 13.74 -7.13 -5.67
N SER A 210 12.73 -6.49 -6.30
CA SER A 210 12.00 -7.09 -7.43
C SER A 210 12.92 -7.43 -8.61
N TYR A 211 13.88 -6.56 -8.90
CA TYR A 211 14.85 -6.77 -9.98
C TYR A 211 15.84 -7.88 -9.65
N MET A 212 16.36 -7.92 -8.42
CA MET A 212 17.27 -8.96 -7.96
C MET A 212 16.62 -10.35 -7.95
N VAL A 213 15.35 -10.45 -7.57
CA VAL A 213 14.57 -11.71 -7.66
C VAL A 213 14.49 -12.20 -9.12
N GLN A 214 14.31 -11.31 -10.09
CA GLN A 214 14.38 -11.69 -11.51
C GLN A 214 15.78 -12.13 -11.94
N GLN A 215 16.85 -11.53 -11.40
CA GLN A 215 18.21 -11.96 -11.70
C GLN A 215 18.51 -13.38 -11.22
N LEU A 216 17.75 -13.90 -10.24
CA LEU A 216 17.77 -15.30 -9.82
C LEU A 216 16.93 -16.23 -10.71
N GLY A 217 16.38 -15.72 -11.83
CA GLY A 217 15.53 -16.48 -12.76
C GLY A 217 14.08 -16.66 -12.28
N LYS A 218 13.68 -16.01 -11.20
CA LYS A 218 12.30 -16.04 -10.68
C LYS A 218 11.41 -15.03 -11.38
N LYS A 219 10.09 -15.21 -11.28
CA LYS A 219 9.07 -14.38 -11.93
C LYS A 219 8.21 -13.68 -10.89
N ASN A 220 8.07 -12.37 -11.01
CA ASN A 220 7.17 -11.61 -10.14
C ASN A 220 5.77 -11.53 -10.77
N TYR A 221 4.73 -11.54 -9.94
CA TYR A 221 3.35 -11.61 -10.38
C TYR A 221 2.50 -10.51 -9.77
N TYR A 222 1.70 -9.87 -10.60
CA TYR A 222 0.57 -9.07 -10.18
C TYR A 222 -0.66 -9.96 -10.08
N PHE A 223 -1.30 -9.94 -8.91
CA PHE A 223 -2.48 -10.73 -8.58
C PHE A 223 -3.69 -9.82 -8.33
N ALA A 224 -4.69 -9.93 -9.19
CA ALA A 224 -5.82 -8.99 -9.27
C ALA A 224 -7.07 -9.45 -8.50
N GLU A 225 -7.12 -10.71 -8.03
CA GLU A 225 -8.33 -11.31 -7.43
C GLU A 225 -8.53 -10.95 -5.94
N THR A 226 -7.58 -10.25 -5.35
CA THR A 226 -7.73 -9.59 -4.04
C THR A 226 -7.26 -8.14 -4.14
N THR A 227 -7.92 -7.27 -3.40
CA THR A 227 -7.62 -5.83 -3.38
C THR A 227 -7.21 -5.41 -1.98
N VAL A 228 -6.14 -4.62 -1.90
CA VAL A 228 -5.62 -4.02 -0.67
C VAL A 228 -5.76 -2.50 -0.76
N ILE A 229 -6.29 -1.86 0.29
CA ILE A 229 -6.31 -0.40 0.38
C ILE A 229 -4.91 0.05 0.81
N HIS A 230 -4.38 1.10 0.18
CA HIS A 230 -3.11 1.75 0.56
C HIS A 230 -3.30 3.28 0.53
N TYR A 231 -3.30 3.91 1.70
CA TYR A 231 -3.65 5.34 1.84
C TYR A 231 -2.56 6.29 1.32
N LYS A 232 -1.31 5.82 1.25
CA LYS A 232 -0.16 6.44 0.59
C LYS A 232 0.25 7.79 1.15
N GLY A 233 1.43 7.81 1.77
CA GLY A 233 2.12 9.04 2.13
C GLY A 233 1.77 9.54 3.53
N GLU A 234 1.31 8.64 4.39
CA GLU A 234 1.04 8.92 5.80
C GLU A 234 2.34 9.18 6.57
N SER A 235 3.37 8.35 6.37
CA SER A 235 4.67 8.50 7.05
C SER A 235 5.65 9.47 6.36
N THR A 236 5.35 10.02 5.18
CA THR A 236 6.28 10.85 4.39
C THR A 236 5.67 12.20 4.04
N VAL A 237 6.33 13.28 4.46
CA VAL A 237 6.05 14.64 3.93
C VAL A 237 6.68 14.78 2.55
N ARG A 238 5.91 15.21 1.54
CA ARG A 238 6.38 15.40 0.15
C ARG A 238 7.13 16.73 -0.04
N ASP A 239 8.22 16.92 0.70
CA ASP A 239 9.04 18.13 0.72
C ASP A 239 10.30 18.05 -0.18
N ALA A 240 11.26 18.95 0.02
CA ALA A 240 12.54 18.91 -0.68
C ALA A 240 13.39 17.69 -0.29
N THR A 241 13.31 17.26 0.98
CA THR A 241 13.98 16.08 1.52
C THR A 241 13.50 14.82 0.80
N TYR A 242 12.18 14.67 0.60
CA TYR A 242 11.58 13.60 -0.18
C TYR A 242 12.15 13.54 -1.61
N ARG A 243 12.21 14.68 -2.32
CA ARG A 243 12.73 14.71 -3.69
C ARG A 243 14.21 14.33 -3.74
N LYS A 244 15.01 14.82 -2.80
CA LYS A 244 16.43 14.48 -2.69
C LYS A 244 16.62 12.98 -2.45
N ARG A 245 15.90 12.40 -1.48
CA ARG A 245 15.94 10.96 -1.18
C ARG A 245 15.52 10.12 -2.39
N PHE A 246 14.45 10.51 -3.09
CA PHE A 246 14.01 9.82 -4.30
C PHE A 246 15.10 9.84 -5.39
N GLN A 247 15.77 10.99 -5.58
CA GLN A 247 16.87 11.11 -6.52
C GLN A 247 18.06 10.23 -6.13
N GLU A 248 18.46 10.23 -4.86
CA GLU A 248 19.54 9.38 -4.33
C GLU A 248 19.23 7.90 -4.51
N ALA A 249 18.00 7.49 -4.22
CA ALA A 249 17.54 6.10 -4.40
C ALA A 249 17.58 5.65 -5.87
N MET A 250 17.16 6.51 -6.79
CA MET A 250 17.27 6.20 -8.22
C MET A 250 18.73 6.11 -8.65
N GLN A 251 19.59 7.05 -8.23
CA GLN A 251 21.03 7.00 -8.52
C GLN A 251 21.69 5.73 -7.98
N PHE A 252 21.30 5.31 -6.77
CA PHE A 252 21.73 4.04 -6.18
C PHE A 252 21.35 2.85 -7.07
N PHE A 253 20.06 2.70 -7.40
CA PHE A 253 19.57 1.60 -8.25
C PHE A 253 20.28 1.57 -9.61
N TYR A 254 20.41 2.73 -10.26
CA TYR A 254 21.09 2.82 -11.55
C TYR A 254 22.58 2.50 -11.46
N GLY A 255 23.25 2.98 -10.42
CA GLY A 255 24.67 2.71 -10.18
C GLY A 255 24.97 1.24 -9.89
N LYS A 256 24.02 0.53 -9.27
CA LYS A 256 24.13 -0.89 -8.94
C LYS A 256 23.89 -1.79 -10.16
N HIS A 257 22.89 -1.49 -11.00
CA HIS A 257 22.41 -2.42 -12.03
C HIS A 257 22.73 -2.07 -13.48
N PHE A 258 23.12 -0.83 -13.77
CA PHE A 258 23.37 -0.39 -15.14
C PHE A 258 24.83 0.05 -15.33
N LYS A 259 25.38 -0.22 -16.51
CA LYS A 259 26.71 0.26 -16.89
C LYS A 259 26.68 1.79 -16.98
N LYS A 260 27.42 2.45 -16.09
CA LYS A 260 27.61 3.91 -16.13
C LYS A 260 28.31 4.28 -17.45
N SER A 261 27.61 5.00 -18.32
CA SER A 261 28.23 5.74 -19.41
C SER A 261 28.10 7.24 -19.11
N VAL A 262 29.04 8.05 -19.59
CA VAL A 262 29.00 9.51 -19.37
C VAL A 262 27.69 10.10 -19.90
N LEU A 263 27.22 9.63 -21.06
CA LEU A 263 25.94 10.03 -21.64
C LEU A 263 24.75 9.63 -20.76
N PHE A 264 24.79 8.42 -20.19
CA PHE A 264 23.76 7.95 -19.26
C PHE A 264 23.69 8.83 -18.00
N ASP A 265 24.83 9.19 -17.41
CA ASP A 265 24.89 10.08 -16.25
C ASP A 265 24.31 11.47 -16.58
N TYR A 266 24.61 12.03 -17.75
CA TYR A 266 24.02 13.30 -18.19
C TYR A 266 22.51 13.21 -18.39
N ILE A 267 22.01 12.16 -19.04
CA ILE A 267 20.56 11.95 -19.24
C ILE A 267 19.85 11.80 -17.89
N MET A 268 20.44 11.05 -16.95
CA MET A 268 19.85 10.85 -15.63
C MET A 268 19.86 12.13 -14.80
N ARG A 269 20.95 12.91 -14.83
CA ARG A 269 21.03 14.22 -14.15
C ARG A 269 20.05 15.22 -14.75
N PHE A 270 19.96 15.29 -16.07
CA PHE A 270 19.04 16.17 -16.78
C PHE A 270 17.57 15.76 -16.53
N GLY A 271 17.25 14.47 -16.62
CA GLY A 271 15.91 13.95 -16.32
C GLY A 271 15.48 14.21 -14.88
N SER A 272 16.40 14.04 -13.92
CA SER A 272 16.17 14.36 -12.51
C SER A 272 15.95 15.87 -12.30
N PHE A 273 16.76 16.71 -12.96
CA PHE A 273 16.59 18.16 -12.95
C PHE A 273 15.22 18.57 -13.51
N VAL A 274 14.85 18.08 -14.69
CA VAL A 274 13.54 18.28 -15.32
C VAL A 274 12.42 17.85 -14.38
N PHE A 275 12.48 16.63 -13.84
CA PHE A 275 11.48 16.10 -12.92
C PHE A 275 11.28 16.98 -11.67
N SER A 276 12.35 17.61 -11.17
CA SER A 276 12.28 18.53 -10.03
C SER A 276 11.41 19.78 -10.29
N PHE A 277 11.28 20.22 -11.56
CA PHE A 277 10.41 21.34 -11.94
C PHE A 277 8.96 20.93 -12.18
N PHE A 278 8.72 19.72 -12.70
CA PHE A 278 7.37 19.28 -13.09
C PHE A 278 6.50 18.79 -11.92
N LYS A 279 7.07 18.60 -10.71
CA LYS A 279 6.35 18.08 -9.54
C LYS A 279 6.33 19.05 -8.36
N LYS A 280 5.87 20.28 -8.59
CA LYS A 280 5.45 21.23 -7.52
C LYS A 280 4.08 20.83 -6.91
N SER A 281 3.85 19.55 -6.64
CA SER A 281 2.67 19.11 -5.89
C SER A 281 3.07 19.01 -4.43
N GLN A 282 2.86 20.10 -3.68
CA GLN A 282 2.73 19.98 -2.23
C GLN A 282 1.52 19.09 -1.92
N GLN A 283 1.63 18.32 -0.84
CA GLN A 283 0.49 17.64 -0.22
C GLN A 283 -0.55 18.72 0.09
N GLN A 284 -1.75 18.59 -0.47
CA GLN A 284 -2.83 19.54 -0.22
C GLN A 284 -3.71 18.92 0.87
N ASN A 285 -4.06 19.67 1.90
CA ASN A 285 -5.13 19.27 2.80
C ASN A 285 -6.43 19.84 2.23
N ARG A 286 -7.05 19.12 1.28
CA ARG A 286 -8.28 19.60 0.67
C ARG A 286 -9.42 19.38 1.65
N VAL A 287 -10.06 20.47 2.07
CA VAL A 287 -11.28 20.39 2.88
C VAL A 287 -12.43 20.01 1.95
N VAL A 288 -12.99 18.81 2.12
CA VAL A 288 -14.21 18.39 1.42
C VAL A 288 -15.40 18.79 2.26
N LEU A 289 -16.28 19.65 1.71
CA LEU A 289 -17.55 19.98 2.36
C LEU A 289 -18.50 18.80 2.22
N VAL A 290 -18.78 18.14 3.34
CA VAL A 290 -19.73 17.02 3.43
C VAL A 290 -21.15 17.55 3.58
N ASP A 291 -22.05 17.15 2.67
CA ASP A 291 -23.47 17.52 2.67
C ASP A 291 -24.30 16.56 3.53
N GLU A 292 -23.97 15.26 3.52
CA GLU A 292 -24.66 14.24 4.31
C GLU A 292 -23.72 13.08 4.66
N PHE A 293 -23.98 12.45 5.80
CA PHE A 293 -23.29 11.25 6.27
C PHE A 293 -24.12 10.00 5.96
N VAL A 294 -23.45 8.93 5.57
CA VAL A 294 -24.04 7.60 5.46
C VAL A 294 -23.22 6.65 6.31
N VAL A 295 -23.83 6.08 7.33
CA VAL A 295 -23.19 5.12 8.24
C VAL A 295 -23.67 3.73 7.90
N PHE A 296 -22.76 2.85 7.52
CA PHE A 296 -23.04 1.43 7.38
C PHE A 296 -22.75 0.72 8.69
N THR A 297 -23.80 0.18 9.31
CA THR A 297 -23.69 -0.61 10.53
C THR A 297 -24.85 -1.60 10.63
N LYS A 298 -24.57 -2.82 11.08
CA LYS A 298 -25.61 -3.80 11.46
C LYS A 298 -26.02 -3.64 12.93
N ASN A 299 -25.38 -2.75 13.67
CA ASN A 299 -25.71 -2.43 15.06
C ASN A 299 -26.71 -1.26 15.09
N SER A 300 -27.96 -1.55 15.45
CA SER A 300 -29.05 -0.56 15.54
C SER A 300 -28.79 0.57 16.53
N ASP A 301 -27.97 0.29 17.54
CA ASP A 301 -27.74 1.16 18.69
C ASP A 301 -26.55 2.10 18.44
N LEU A 302 -25.78 1.88 17.37
CA LEU A 302 -24.67 2.75 17.01
C LEU A 302 -25.20 4.10 16.53
N LYS A 303 -24.85 5.15 17.28
CA LYS A 303 -25.07 6.55 16.92
C LYS A 303 -23.80 7.35 17.16
N PHE A 304 -23.60 8.37 16.34
CA PHE A 304 -22.47 9.28 16.41
C PHE A 304 -22.96 10.69 16.75
N GLU A 305 -22.77 11.10 18.01
CA GLU A 305 -23.13 12.44 18.50
C GLU A 305 -22.41 13.53 17.68
N ALA A 306 -21.16 13.27 17.30
CA ALA A 306 -20.34 14.17 16.48
C ALA A 306 -20.91 14.46 15.07
N LEU A 307 -21.95 13.75 14.64
CA LEU A 307 -22.57 13.91 13.32
C LEU A 307 -23.99 14.52 13.37
N GLU A 308 -24.53 14.83 14.55
CA GLU A 308 -25.94 15.24 14.73
C GLU A 308 -26.32 16.54 14.02
N GLU A 309 -25.36 17.44 13.81
CA GLU A 309 -25.60 18.73 13.14
C GLU A 309 -25.88 18.61 11.63
N LYS A 310 -25.65 17.43 11.04
CA LYS A 310 -25.88 17.17 9.61
C LYS A 310 -26.79 15.97 9.41
N LYS A 311 -27.39 15.90 8.22
CA LYS A 311 -28.20 14.74 7.83
C LYS A 311 -27.34 13.48 7.87
N CYS A 312 -27.72 12.51 8.70
CA CYS A 312 -27.05 11.23 8.84
C CYS A 312 -28.03 10.07 8.60
N THR A 313 -27.71 9.22 7.62
CA THR A 313 -28.50 8.03 7.28
C THR A 313 -27.75 6.78 7.77
N TYR A 314 -28.45 5.88 8.44
CA TYR A 314 -27.88 4.60 8.90
C TYR A 314 -28.43 3.47 8.02
N LEU A 315 -27.55 2.65 7.46
CA LEU A 315 -27.89 1.57 6.55
C LEU A 315 -27.26 0.25 7.02
N SER A 316 -28.03 -0.84 7.02
CA SER A 316 -27.57 -2.17 7.43
C SER A 316 -27.09 -3.04 6.26
N ASP A 317 -27.22 -2.55 5.03
CA ASP A 317 -26.85 -3.26 3.79
C ASP A 317 -26.40 -2.24 2.73
N PHE A 318 -25.29 -2.54 2.04
CA PHE A 318 -24.74 -1.75 0.94
C PHE A 318 -25.70 -1.58 -0.25
N ASN A 319 -26.61 -2.53 -0.46
CA ASN A 319 -27.62 -2.45 -1.52
C ASN A 319 -28.63 -1.31 -1.31
N LEU A 320 -28.75 -0.81 -0.08
CA LEU A 320 -29.62 0.32 0.25
C LEU A 320 -29.00 1.68 -0.11
N PHE A 321 -27.76 1.69 -0.62
CA PHE A 321 -27.08 2.92 -1.01
C PHE A 321 -27.57 3.45 -2.35
N ASP A 322 -28.30 4.56 -2.32
CA ASP A 322 -28.68 5.27 -3.54
C ASP A 322 -27.46 5.90 -4.23
N SER A 323 -27.20 5.54 -5.49
CA SER A 323 -26.07 6.08 -6.27
C SER A 323 -26.32 7.45 -6.90
N ASP A 324 -27.55 7.96 -6.95
CA ASP A 324 -27.93 9.09 -7.81
C ASP A 324 -27.93 10.46 -7.10
N SER A 325 -26.94 10.69 -6.23
CA SER A 325 -26.84 11.94 -5.47
C SER A 325 -25.81 12.89 -6.07
N LYS A 326 -26.22 14.14 -6.33
CA LYS A 326 -25.30 15.25 -6.69
C LYS A 326 -24.48 15.78 -5.50
N LYS A 327 -24.77 15.28 -4.29
CA LYS A 327 -24.19 15.71 -3.01
C LYS A 327 -22.84 15.06 -2.73
N ASN A 328 -22.01 15.74 -1.96
CA ASN A 328 -20.80 15.19 -1.37
C ASN A 328 -21.16 14.39 -0.11
N ARG A 329 -20.90 13.08 -0.13
CA ARG A 329 -21.24 12.18 0.97
C ARG A 329 -20.00 11.67 1.65
N GLU A 330 -20.00 11.65 2.98
CA GLU A 330 -18.99 10.90 3.74
C GLU A 330 -19.63 9.60 4.21
N VAL A 331 -19.06 8.49 3.73
CA VAL A 331 -19.50 7.14 4.05
C VAL A 331 -18.62 6.59 5.16
N ILE A 332 -19.23 6.20 6.27
CA ILE A 332 -18.57 5.65 7.44
C ILE A 332 -18.94 4.18 7.57
N PHE A 333 -17.95 3.29 7.60
CA PHE A 333 -18.14 1.85 7.74
C PHE A 333 -17.83 1.40 9.15
N ASP A 334 -18.80 0.81 9.84
CA ASP A 334 -18.55 0.13 11.11
C ASP A 334 -17.81 -1.20 10.85
N THR A 335 -16.50 -1.22 11.12
CA THR A 335 -15.64 -2.38 10.85
C THR A 335 -15.88 -3.56 11.81
N SER A 336 -16.75 -3.40 12.81
CA SER A 336 -17.19 -4.48 13.69
C SER A 336 -18.33 -5.30 13.08
N THR A 337 -19.08 -4.73 12.13
CA THR A 337 -20.26 -5.38 11.52
C THR A 337 -20.12 -5.63 10.01
N PHE A 338 -19.20 -4.94 9.36
CA PHE A 338 -18.83 -5.17 7.95
C PHE A 338 -17.37 -5.61 7.84
N SER A 339 -17.13 -6.58 6.95
CA SER A 339 -15.79 -7.08 6.62
C SER A 339 -15.01 -6.06 5.79
N PHE A 340 -13.68 -6.07 5.89
CA PHE A 340 -12.82 -5.25 5.05
C PHE A 340 -12.93 -5.63 3.57
N LYS A 341 -13.24 -6.89 3.26
CA LYS A 341 -13.60 -7.36 1.91
C LYS A 341 -14.83 -6.64 1.36
N GLU A 342 -15.94 -6.62 2.10
CA GLU A 342 -17.17 -5.96 1.68
C GLU A 342 -16.93 -4.45 1.52
N ILE A 343 -16.25 -3.82 2.49
CA ILE A 343 -15.92 -2.38 2.47
C ILE A 343 -15.08 -2.01 1.25
N THR A 344 -13.98 -2.74 1.00
CA THR A 344 -13.08 -2.51 -0.14
C THR A 344 -13.84 -2.63 -1.46
N SER A 345 -14.68 -3.65 -1.59
CA SER A 345 -15.52 -3.85 -2.79
C SER A 345 -16.50 -2.70 -3.00
N PHE A 346 -17.13 -2.21 -1.92
CA PHE A 346 -18.02 -1.07 -1.98
C PHE A 346 -17.28 0.20 -2.42
N MET A 347 -16.13 0.51 -1.81
CA MET A 347 -15.31 1.67 -2.17
C MET A 347 -14.96 1.68 -3.67
N GLN A 348 -14.52 0.54 -4.21
CA GLN A 348 -14.24 0.40 -5.65
C GLN A 348 -15.47 0.68 -6.51
N SER A 349 -16.63 0.15 -6.14
CA SER A 349 -17.87 0.37 -6.88
C SER A 349 -18.32 1.84 -6.91
N LYS A 350 -17.85 2.65 -5.96
CA LYS A 350 -18.21 4.06 -5.79
C LYS A 350 -17.05 5.03 -6.07
N ALA A 351 -15.90 4.56 -6.54
CA ALA A 351 -14.69 5.37 -6.71
C ALA A 351 -14.87 6.62 -7.58
N ASN A 352 -15.79 6.60 -8.53
CA ASN A 352 -16.10 7.73 -9.43
C ASN A 352 -17.29 8.60 -8.95
N GLN A 353 -17.81 8.34 -7.76
CA GLN A 353 -18.88 9.14 -7.15
C GLN A 353 -18.30 10.17 -6.19
N LYS A 354 -19.11 11.17 -5.80
CA LYS A 354 -18.75 12.18 -4.81
C LYS A 354 -18.83 11.62 -3.38
N CYS A 355 -18.05 10.58 -3.11
CA CYS A 355 -17.98 9.93 -1.81
C CYS A 355 -16.57 10.03 -1.22
N THR A 356 -16.49 10.33 0.07
CA THR A 356 -15.31 10.06 0.89
C THR A 356 -15.60 8.87 1.80
N PHE A 357 -14.56 8.14 2.20
CA PHE A 357 -14.70 6.89 2.93
C PHE A 357 -13.93 6.94 4.25
N LYS A 358 -14.56 6.51 5.33
CA LYS A 358 -13.96 6.37 6.65
C LYS A 358 -14.30 5.00 7.23
N ASN A 359 -13.31 4.29 7.73
CA ASN A 359 -13.49 3.08 8.51
C ASN A 359 -13.58 3.45 9.98
N TYR A 360 -14.69 3.14 10.63
CA TYR A 360 -14.90 3.36 12.05
C TYR A 360 -14.40 2.15 12.86
N LEU A 361 -13.39 2.39 13.71
CA LEU A 361 -12.85 1.38 14.61
C LEU A 361 -13.56 1.48 15.97
N ALA A 362 -14.51 0.56 16.21
CA ALA A 362 -15.41 0.62 17.36
C ALA A 362 -14.71 0.66 18.72
N ASN A 363 -13.63 -0.10 18.91
CA ASN A 363 -12.87 -0.16 20.17
C ASN A 363 -12.09 1.12 20.48
N SER A 364 -12.01 2.03 19.51
CA SER A 364 -11.10 3.18 19.52
C SER A 364 -11.81 4.49 19.25
N ASN A 365 -13.08 4.40 18.84
CA ASN A 365 -14.00 5.50 18.70
C ASN A 365 -13.54 6.59 17.69
N TYR A 366 -12.94 6.17 16.58
CA TYR A 366 -12.59 7.08 15.50
C TYR A 366 -12.86 6.47 14.12
N GLY A 367 -13.22 7.35 13.18
CA GLY A 367 -13.23 7.08 11.76
C GLY A 367 -11.88 7.44 11.13
N ILE A 368 -11.33 6.58 10.28
CA ILE A 368 -10.07 6.82 9.58
C ILE A 368 -10.22 6.59 8.08
N GLY A 369 -9.60 7.45 7.26
CA GLY A 369 -9.55 7.25 5.81
C GLY A 369 -8.78 8.36 5.11
N SER A 370 -8.96 8.50 3.80
CA SER A 370 -8.37 9.60 3.03
C SER A 370 -9.36 10.09 1.98
N ASN A 371 -9.37 11.40 1.74
CA ASN A 371 -10.27 12.04 0.78
C ASN A 371 -9.65 12.14 -0.63
N HIS A 372 -8.35 11.86 -0.77
CA HIS A 372 -7.63 11.89 -2.05
C HIS A 372 -6.28 11.16 -1.96
N ALA A 373 -5.82 10.53 -3.05
CA ALA A 373 -4.49 9.89 -3.18
C ALA A 373 -3.25 10.76 -2.86
N ASN A 374 -3.44 12.07 -2.65
CA ASN A 374 -2.38 13.04 -2.47
C ASN A 374 -2.55 13.87 -1.19
N ASP A 375 -3.56 13.56 -0.38
CA ASP A 375 -3.81 14.22 0.89
C ASP A 375 -3.19 13.35 2.00
N ARG A 376 -3.07 13.87 3.22
CA ARG A 376 -2.86 12.99 4.38
C ARG A 376 -4.20 12.38 4.76
N GLY A 377 -4.12 11.21 5.36
CA GLY A 377 -5.23 10.57 6.02
C GLY A 377 -5.87 11.48 7.05
N GLU A 378 -7.18 11.31 7.20
CA GLU A 378 -8.02 12.04 8.15
C GLU A 378 -8.52 11.07 9.21
N VAL A 379 -8.34 11.48 10.47
CA VAL A 379 -8.86 10.79 11.64
C VAL A 379 -9.92 11.68 12.27
N LYS A 380 -11.10 11.11 12.51
CA LYS A 380 -12.26 11.82 13.04
C LYS A 380 -12.78 11.10 14.27
N ILE A 381 -12.84 11.79 15.40
CA ILE A 381 -13.48 11.26 16.61
C ILE A 381 -15.00 11.28 16.39
N LEU A 382 -15.68 10.17 16.67
CA LEU A 382 -17.10 9.98 16.29
C LEU A 382 -18.08 9.83 17.46
N LYS A 383 -17.60 9.61 18.68
CA LYS A 383 -18.40 9.79 19.91
C LYS A 383 -17.68 10.71 20.88
#